data_AF-A0A1J5LJK0-F1
#
_entry.id   AF-A0A1J5LJK0-F1
#
_cell.length_a   1.000
_cell.length_b   1.000
_cell.length_c   1.000
_cell.angle_alpha   90.00
_cell.angle_beta   90.00
_cell.angle_gamma   90.00
#
_symmetry.space_group_name_H-M   'P 1'
#
loop_
_entity.id
_entity.type
_entity.pdbx_description
1 polymer ?
#
loop_
_entity_poly.entity_id
_entity_poly.type
_entity_poly.pdbx_seq_one_letter_code
_entity_poly.pdbx_strand_id
1 'polypeptide(L)'
;MKDVVKTMEQEILESLNPEEKKMYNSLAERSIWSQLFDLYQGKLKWLMIYINIVILLFFIGFVHCLLEFFEATEPADLIKWSFGSVLSIVIIGMMKLFIWMQLDKYEVLRAVKRAEFINWLHHRKLTK
;
A
#
# COMPACT_ATOMS: atom_id res chain seq x y z
N MET A 1 -3.30 13.93 28.30
CA MET A 1 -2.85 12.56 27.91
C MET A 1 -1.81 12.60 26.79
N LYS A 2 -2.03 13.30 25.66
CA LYS A 2 -1.03 13.43 24.59
C LYS A 2 0.32 13.99 25.06
N ASP A 3 0.32 14.91 26.03
CA ASP A 3 1.56 15.55 26.51
C ASP A 3 2.44 14.62 27.34
N VAL A 4 1.84 13.72 28.13
CA VAL A 4 2.57 12.76 28.99
C VAL A 4 3.26 11.67 28.13
N VAL A 5 2.59 11.23 27.06
CA VAL A 5 3.18 10.29 26.09
C VAL A 5 4.37 10.94 25.38
N LYS A 6 4.23 12.20 24.96
CA LYS A 6 5.31 12.97 24.33
C LYS A 6 6.53 13.14 25.24
N THR A 7 6.33 13.47 26.51
CA THR A 7 7.44 13.62 27.46
C THR A 7 8.18 12.31 27.70
N MET A 8 7.47 11.18 27.81
CA MET A 8 8.10 9.86 27.93
C MET A 8 8.86 9.47 26.65
N GLU A 9 8.33 9.77 25.47
CA GLU A 9 9.02 9.55 24.20
C GLU A 9 10.33 10.38 24.10
N GLN A 10 10.30 11.63 24.58
CA GLN A 10 11.48 12.50 24.58
C GLN A 10 12.59 11.98 25.50
N GLU A 11 12.28 11.57 26.73
CA GLU A 11 13.26 10.99 27.65
C GLU A 11 13.84 9.67 27.14
N ILE A 12 13.04 8.87 26.42
CA ILE A 12 13.51 7.64 25.77
C ILE A 12 14.47 7.99 24.61
N LEU A 13 14.10 8.95 23.75
CA LEU A 13 14.90 9.45 22.62
C LEU A 13 16.24 10.07 23.03
N GLU A 14 16.31 10.70 24.20
CA GLU A 14 17.56 11.24 24.75
C GLU A 14 18.47 10.18 25.35
N SER A 15 17.90 9.06 25.85
CA SER A 15 18.68 7.92 26.36
C SER A 15 19.21 6.96 25.27
N LEU A 16 18.83 7.18 24.01
CA LEU A 16 19.17 6.32 22.86
C LEU A 16 20.51 6.72 22.24
N ASN A 17 21.37 5.73 21.97
CA ASN A 17 22.64 5.92 21.26
C ASN A 17 22.37 6.44 19.83
N PRO A 18 23.31 7.11 19.13
CA PRO A 18 23.04 7.70 17.82
C PRO A 18 22.64 6.67 16.75
N GLU A 19 23.06 5.40 16.90
CA GLU A 19 22.60 4.30 16.05
C GLU A 19 21.12 3.93 16.28
N GLU A 20 20.68 3.90 17.53
CA GLU A 20 19.30 3.55 17.89
C GLU A 20 18.34 4.69 17.54
N LYS A 21 18.83 5.95 17.63
CA LYS A 21 18.12 7.15 17.16
C LYS A 21 17.96 7.15 15.63
N LYS A 22 18.97 6.65 14.90
CA LYS A 22 18.87 6.38 13.44
C LYS A 22 17.83 5.30 13.14
N MET A 23 17.78 4.22 13.92
CA MET A 23 16.78 3.16 13.77
C MET A 23 15.35 3.70 14.00
N TYR A 24 15.14 4.47 15.06
CA TYR A 24 13.83 5.05 15.37
C TYR A 24 13.39 6.08 14.33
N ASN A 25 14.30 6.95 13.87
CA ASN A 25 14.00 7.90 12.80
C ASN A 25 13.77 7.22 11.44
N SER A 26 14.41 6.07 11.18
CA SER A 26 14.12 5.27 9.99
C SER A 26 12.69 4.72 9.99
N LEU A 27 12.11 4.59 11.19
CA LEU A 27 10.75 4.15 11.43
C LEU A 27 9.76 5.32 11.48
N ALA A 28 10.17 6.59 11.44
CA ALA A 28 9.28 7.73 11.46
C ALA A 28 8.34 7.75 10.23
N GLU A 29 7.17 8.36 10.39
CA GLU A 29 6.10 8.40 9.39
C GLU A 29 6.62 8.89 8.04
N ARG A 30 6.69 7.96 7.08
CA ARG A 30 7.15 8.24 5.73
C ARG A 30 5.91 8.56 4.89
N SER A 31 5.92 9.67 4.15
CA SER A 31 4.79 10.10 3.33
C SER A 31 4.24 8.94 2.47
N ILE A 32 2.91 8.86 2.31
CA ILE A 32 2.21 7.82 1.53
C ILE A 32 2.85 7.67 0.14
N TRP A 33 3.27 8.78 -0.49
CA TRP A 33 3.98 8.79 -1.76
C TRP A 33 5.33 8.06 -1.74
N SER A 34 6.10 8.25 -0.67
CA SER A 34 7.37 7.54 -0.49
C SER A 34 7.13 6.05 -0.25
N GLN A 35 6.06 5.69 0.44
CA GLN A 35 5.69 4.28 0.64
C GLN A 35 5.26 3.63 -0.67
N LEU A 36 4.53 4.38 -1.51
CA LEU A 36 4.15 3.97 -2.86
C LEU A 36 5.38 3.73 -3.74
N PHE A 37 6.38 4.62 -3.69
CA PHE A 37 7.66 4.42 -4.39
C PHE A 37 8.47 3.26 -3.80
N ASP A 38 8.45 3.04 -2.50
CA ASP A 38 9.11 1.91 -1.84
C ASP A 38 8.51 0.56 -2.30
N LEU A 39 7.19 0.50 -2.57
CA LEU A 39 6.57 -0.68 -3.21
C LEU A 39 7.18 -0.99 -4.59
N TYR A 40 7.67 0.02 -5.31
CA TYR A 40 8.39 -0.13 -6.59
C TYR A 40 9.90 -0.36 -6.44
N GLN A 41 10.46 -0.31 -5.23
CA GLN A 41 11.90 -0.58 -5.01
C GLN A 41 12.16 -1.90 -4.26
N GLY A 42 11.16 -2.44 -3.55
CA GLY A 42 11.28 -3.68 -2.80
C GLY A 42 11.08 -4.97 -3.60
N LYS A 43 11.05 -6.12 -2.90
CA LYS A 43 10.80 -7.46 -3.49
C LYS A 43 9.44 -7.57 -4.20
N LEU A 44 8.47 -6.72 -3.85
CA LEU A 44 7.17 -6.66 -4.53
C LEU A 44 7.17 -5.83 -5.82
N LYS A 45 8.28 -5.21 -6.21
CA LYS A 45 8.39 -4.40 -7.43
C LYS A 45 7.87 -5.14 -8.66
N TRP A 46 8.27 -6.40 -8.83
CA TRP A 46 7.87 -7.19 -9.99
C TRP A 46 6.36 -7.46 -10.01
N LEU A 47 5.77 -7.72 -8.84
CA LEU A 47 4.32 -7.89 -8.70
C LEU A 47 3.56 -6.59 -9.02
N MET A 48 4.06 -5.44 -8.56
CA MET A 48 3.45 -4.13 -8.86
C MET A 48 3.52 -3.78 -10.35
N ILE A 49 4.64 -4.07 -11.00
CA ILE A 49 4.78 -3.90 -12.45
C ILE A 49 3.82 -4.83 -13.19
N TYR A 50 3.73 -6.10 -12.78
CA TYR A 50 2.80 -7.07 -13.37
C TYR A 50 1.34 -6.61 -13.25
N ILE A 51 0.90 -6.16 -12.07
CA ILE A 51 -0.47 -5.67 -11.86
C ILE A 51 -0.77 -4.48 -12.77
N ASN A 52 0.15 -3.53 -12.92
CA ASN A 52 -0.06 -2.39 -13.82
C ASN A 52 -0.15 -2.82 -15.29
N ILE A 53 0.66 -3.79 -15.73
CA ILE A 53 0.58 -4.33 -17.09
C ILE A 53 -0.79 -4.99 -17.33
N VAL A 54 -1.27 -5.78 -16.36
CA VAL A 54 -2.59 -6.42 -16.46
C VAL A 54 -3.71 -5.38 -16.49
N ILE A 55 -3.65 -4.35 -15.62
CA ILE A 55 -4.60 -3.23 -15.66
C ILE A 55 -4.59 -2.55 -17.03
N LEU A 56 -3.42 -2.30 -17.62
CA LEU A 56 -3.29 -1.70 -18.94
C LEU A 56 -3.93 -2.57 -20.02
N LEU A 57 -3.69 -3.89 -19.98
CA LEU A 57 -4.26 -4.85 -20.93
C LEU A 57 -5.80 -4.86 -20.84
N PHE A 58 -6.36 -4.95 -19.64
CA PHE A 58 -7.81 -4.88 -19.43
C PHE A 58 -8.39 -3.52 -19.77
N PHE A 59 -7.63 -2.44 -19.62
CA PHE A 59 -8.06 -1.11 -20.03
C PHE A 59 -8.17 -1.00 -21.55
N ILE A 60 -7.21 -1.55 -22.31
CA ILE A 60 -7.29 -1.63 -23.77
C ILE A 60 -8.47 -2.50 -24.20
N GLY A 61 -8.65 -3.67 -23.56
CA GLY A 61 -9.80 -4.54 -23.81
C GLY A 61 -11.15 -3.88 -23.47
N PHE A 62 -11.18 -3.04 -22.45
CA PHE A 62 -12.36 -2.26 -22.07
C PHE A 62 -12.71 -1.20 -23.13
N VAL A 63 -11.71 -0.48 -23.65
CA VAL A 63 -11.92 0.49 -24.73
C VAL A 63 -12.45 -0.21 -25.99
N HIS A 64 -11.89 -1.37 -26.34
CA HIS A 64 -12.38 -2.17 -27.45
C HIS A 64 -13.83 -2.61 -27.24
N CYS A 65 -14.17 -3.20 -26.08
CA CYS A 65 -15.54 -3.57 -25.77
C CYS A 65 -16.53 -2.39 -25.85
N LEU A 66 -16.08 -1.18 -25.48
CA LEU A 66 -16.90 0.03 -25.59
C LEU A 66 -17.13 0.44 -27.05
N LEU A 67 -16.13 0.35 -27.91
CA LEU A 67 -16.28 0.70 -29.33
C LEU A 67 -17.27 -0.25 -30.02
N GLU A 68 -17.09 -1.56 -29.88
CA GLU A 68 -18.05 -2.54 -30.40
C GLU A 68 -19.45 -2.42 -29.78
N PHE A 69 -19.56 -1.97 -28.52
CA PHE A 69 -20.87 -1.72 -27.91
C PHE A 69 -21.66 -0.61 -28.64
N PHE A 70 -20.99 0.42 -29.15
CA PHE A 70 -21.65 1.48 -29.93
C PHE A 70 -21.96 1.08 -31.37
N GLU A 71 -21.19 0.14 -31.94
CA GLU A 71 -21.42 -0.38 -33.30
C GLU A 71 -22.40 -1.58 -33.33
N ALA A 72 -22.67 -2.22 -32.18
CA ALA A 72 -23.55 -3.38 -32.11
C ALA A 72 -25.02 -3.02 -32.40
N THR A 73 -25.52 -3.50 -33.54
CA THR A 73 -26.92 -3.33 -33.96
C THR A 73 -27.85 -4.41 -33.39
N GLU A 74 -27.32 -5.61 -33.11
CA GLU A 74 -28.10 -6.71 -32.56
C GLU A 74 -28.12 -6.71 -31.02
N PRO A 75 -29.28 -6.98 -30.38
CA PRO A 75 -29.39 -7.00 -28.94
C PRO A 75 -28.54 -8.10 -28.26
N ALA A 76 -28.27 -9.22 -28.96
CA ALA A 76 -27.42 -10.29 -28.45
C ALA A 76 -25.95 -9.85 -28.32
N ASP A 77 -25.43 -9.15 -29.33
CA ASP A 77 -24.07 -8.61 -29.32
C ASP A 77 -23.93 -7.46 -28.32
N LEU A 78 -24.95 -6.62 -28.21
CA LEU A 78 -24.97 -5.52 -27.25
C LEU A 78 -24.80 -6.01 -25.80
N ILE A 79 -25.48 -7.10 -25.43
CA ILE A 79 -25.35 -7.73 -24.10
C ILE A 79 -23.93 -8.30 -23.90
N LYS A 80 -23.37 -8.94 -24.93
CA LYS A 80 -22.05 -9.57 -24.86
C LYS A 80 -20.94 -8.55 -24.62
N TRP A 81 -20.94 -7.45 -25.38
CA TRP A 81 -19.97 -6.37 -25.24
C TRP A 81 -20.18 -5.56 -23.95
N SER A 82 -21.43 -5.34 -23.54
CA SER A 82 -21.76 -4.74 -22.24
C SER A 82 -21.16 -5.53 -21.09
N PHE A 83 -21.39 -6.85 -21.08
CA PHE A 83 -20.90 -7.72 -20.03
C PHE A 83 -19.37 -7.76 -19.98
N GLY A 84 -18.72 -7.82 -21.15
CA GLY A 84 -17.26 -7.72 -21.26
C GLY A 84 -16.71 -6.40 -20.71
N SER A 85 -17.39 -5.28 -20.96
CA SER A 85 -17.00 -3.97 -20.46
C SER A 85 -17.11 -3.87 -18.93
N VAL A 86 -18.24 -4.32 -18.36
CA VAL A 86 -18.48 -4.31 -16.91
C VAL A 86 -17.48 -5.22 -16.20
N LEU A 87 -17.24 -6.42 -16.74
CA LEU A 87 -16.27 -7.36 -16.18
C LEU A 87 -14.87 -6.76 -16.16
N SER A 88 -14.48 -6.07 -17.23
CA SER A 88 -13.17 -5.40 -17.31
C SER A 88 -13.00 -4.32 -16.25
N ILE A 89 -14.02 -3.47 -16.04
CA ILE A 89 -14.01 -2.45 -14.96
C ILE A 89 -13.89 -3.11 -13.58
N VAL A 90 -14.65 -4.18 -13.32
CA VAL A 90 -14.63 -4.88 -12.03
C VAL A 90 -13.25 -5.45 -11.74
N ILE A 91 -12.61 -6.06 -12.74
CA ILE A 91 -11.25 -6.61 -12.62
C ILE A 91 -10.23 -5.49 -12.33
N ILE A 92 -10.31 -4.37 -13.07
CA ILE A 92 -9.44 -3.21 -12.84
C ILE A 92 -9.65 -2.64 -11.42
N GLY A 93 -10.90 -2.54 -10.97
CA GLY A 93 -11.26 -2.07 -9.64
C GLY A 93 -10.68 -2.96 -8.53
N MET A 94 -10.87 -4.28 -8.65
CA MET A 94 -10.30 -5.28 -7.73
C MET A 94 -8.77 -5.20 -7.67
N MET A 95 -8.10 -5.07 -8.81
CA MET A 95 -6.64 -4.93 -8.86
C MET A 95 -6.16 -3.63 -8.19
N LYS A 96 -6.88 -2.51 -8.38
CA LYS A 96 -6.57 -1.27 -7.65
C LYS A 96 -6.73 -1.43 -6.15
N LEU A 97 -7.83 -2.02 -5.69
CA LEU A 97 -8.07 -2.28 -4.26
C LEU A 97 -6.98 -3.16 -3.65
N PHE A 98 -6.50 -4.15 -4.40
CA PHE A 98 -5.39 -4.98 -3.96
C PHE A 98 -4.12 -4.16 -3.70
N ILE A 99 -3.77 -3.21 -4.59
CA ILE A 99 -2.62 -2.32 -4.39
C ILE A 99 -2.76 -1.49 -3.11
N TRP A 100 -3.95 -0.93 -2.87
CA TRP A 100 -4.26 -0.18 -1.64
C TRP A 100 -4.09 -1.05 -0.40
N MET A 101 -4.60 -2.27 -0.42
CA MET A 101 -4.45 -3.21 0.69
C MET A 101 -2.98 -3.60 0.93
N GLN A 102 -2.13 -3.61 -0.11
CA GLN A 102 -0.70 -3.81 0.08
C GLN A 102 -0.06 -2.63 0.82
N LEU A 103 -0.42 -1.38 0.47
CA LEU A 103 0.06 -0.18 1.17
C LEU A 103 -0.32 -0.21 2.66
N ASP A 104 -1.59 -0.49 2.98
CA ASP A 104 -2.07 -0.55 4.37
C ASP A 104 -1.32 -1.61 5.18
N LYS A 105 -1.04 -2.79 4.58
CA LYS A 105 -0.24 -3.83 5.25
C LYS A 105 1.16 -3.36 5.62
N TYR A 106 1.81 -2.55 4.77
CA TYR A 106 3.13 -2.01 5.05
C TYR A 106 3.11 -0.95 6.16
N GLU A 107 2.08 -0.12 6.21
CA GLU A 107 1.89 0.86 7.28
C GLU A 107 1.67 0.17 8.63
N VAL A 108 0.77 -0.81 8.66
CA VAL A 108 0.47 -1.60 9.88
C VAL A 108 1.71 -2.35 10.35
N LEU A 109 2.45 -3.00 9.45
CA LEU A 109 3.69 -3.71 9.80
C LEU A 109 4.73 -2.76 10.42
N ARG A 110 4.82 -1.52 9.94
CA ARG A 110 5.74 -0.52 10.50
C ARG A 110 5.28 -0.02 11.87
N ALA A 111 3.97 0.16 12.05
CA ALA A 111 3.40 0.50 13.35
C ALA A 111 3.67 -0.58 14.41
N VAL A 112 3.50 -1.85 14.05
CA VAL A 112 3.81 -2.99 14.93
C VAL A 112 5.30 -3.02 15.28
N LYS A 113 6.20 -2.89 14.30
CA LYS A 113 7.64 -2.85 14.56
C LYS A 113 8.07 -1.72 15.49
N ARG A 114 7.44 -0.53 15.38
CA ARG A 114 7.68 0.57 16.33
C ARG A 114 7.23 0.19 17.74
N ALA A 115 6.05 -0.39 17.88
CA ALA A 115 5.54 -0.83 19.18
C ALA A 115 6.43 -1.91 19.82
N GLU A 116 6.88 -2.89 19.04
CA GLU A 116 7.83 -3.93 19.49
C GLU A 116 9.17 -3.32 19.92
N PHE A 117 9.71 -2.35 19.18
CA PHE A 117 10.96 -1.69 19.53
C PHE A 117 10.86 -0.88 20.84
N ILE A 118 9.77 -0.16 21.04
CA ILE A 118 9.50 0.55 22.30
C ILE A 118 9.38 -0.44 23.46
N ASN A 119 8.68 -1.56 23.26
CA ASN A 119 8.56 -2.60 24.27
C ASN A 119 9.92 -3.23 24.63
N TRP A 120 10.77 -3.51 23.64
CA TRP A 120 12.12 -4.02 23.85
C TRP A 120 12.99 -3.05 24.67
N LEU A 121 12.90 -1.74 24.39
CA LEU A 121 13.60 -0.71 25.17
C LEU A 121 13.14 -0.65 26.62
N HIS A 122 11.84 -0.79 26.86
CA HIS A 122 11.28 -0.80 28.21
C HIS A 122 11.84 -1.97 29.03
N HIS A 123 11.85 -3.18 28.46
CA HIS A 123 12.45 -4.35 29.12
C HIS A 123 13.95 -4.18 29.38
N ARG A 124 14.71 -3.56 28.46
CA ARG A 124 16.15 -3.31 28.66
C ARG A 124 16.44 -2.35 29.82
N LYS A 125 15.61 -1.33 30.03
CA LYS A 125 15.75 -0.38 31.14
C LYS A 125 15.45 -1.02 32.50
N LEU A 126 14.57 -2.02 32.55
CA LEU A 126 14.23 -2.76 33.78
C LEU A 126 15.28 -3.79 34.20
N THR A 127 16.14 -4.22 33.26
CA THR A 127 17.24 -5.17 33.51
C THR A 127 18.55 -4.53 33.97
N LYS A 128 18.61 -3.20 34.12
CA LYS A 128 19.74 -2.45 34.70
C LYS A 128 19.33 -1.86 36.04
#